data_AF-A0A242BL38-F1
#
_entry.id   AF-A0A242BL38-F1
#
_cell.length_a   1.000
_cell.length_b   1.000
_cell.length_c   1.000
_cell.angle_alpha   90.00
_cell.angle_beta   90.00
_cell.angle_gamma   90.00
#
_symmetry.space_group_name_H-M   'P 1'
#
loop_
_entity.id
_entity.type
_entity.pdbx_description
1 polymer ?
#
loop_
_entity_poly.entity_id
_entity_poly.type
_entity_poly.pdbx_seq_one_letter_code
_entity_poly.pdbx_strand_id
1 'polypeptide(L)'
;MLVPKMDQLPSIVSALNAQSYQTTAIHPYNTSMYKREDVYQTLGFDQFISERTMTYTDTIENNPYISDESAYKEILTLLKEEKTPQFIHLVTMQTHMPYNGKYDKLSYSAEISDGSGTLDLENYLQDISYSSTALKQFTEELKNLSRRTLVVFWGDHLPGIYSDTIQAKNDKQTLHETQFLMFDSKGKLEKQTTQDAITSPFYFAANLMEQTNQTTNGFYQLLLSLEQELPAFERELYYQNGQWYKEAQFNRSQQEIYDEYQLIQYDIVAGKQYSLAEGFFEHE
;
A
#
# COMPACT_ATOMS: atom_id res chain seq x y z
N MET A 1 12.59 16.27 -0.76
CA MET A 1 11.48 15.62 -0.02
C MET A 1 10.84 16.66 0.89
N LEU A 2 9.52 16.80 0.84
CA LEU A 2 8.76 17.84 1.56
C LEU A 2 8.42 17.42 3.00
N VAL A 3 7.91 16.20 3.17
CA VAL A 3 7.40 15.68 4.46
C VAL A 3 8.36 15.85 5.64
N PRO A 4 9.66 15.51 5.55
CA PRO A 4 10.61 15.71 6.66
C PRO A 4 10.83 17.15 7.12
N LYS A 5 10.29 18.15 6.40
CA LYS A 5 10.39 19.57 6.74
C LYS A 5 9.08 20.12 7.32
N MET A 6 8.06 19.28 7.45
CA MET A 6 6.73 19.65 7.95
C MET A 6 6.66 19.28 9.42
N ASP A 7 6.04 20.13 10.24
CA ASP A 7 5.85 19.84 11.66
C ASP A 7 4.83 18.72 11.87
N GLN A 8 3.79 18.70 11.03
CA GLN A 8 2.76 17.68 11.00
C GLN A 8 2.24 17.49 9.57
N LEU A 9 1.90 16.26 9.23
CA LEU A 9 1.17 15.91 8.02
C LEU A 9 -0.01 15.01 8.40
N PRO A 10 -1.27 15.45 8.21
CA PRO A 10 -2.42 14.59 8.50
C PRO A 10 -2.37 13.32 7.64
N SER A 11 -2.61 12.18 8.28
CA SER A 11 -2.58 10.87 7.64
C SER A 11 -3.48 9.88 8.37
N ILE A 12 -3.58 8.65 7.85
CA ILE A 12 -4.25 7.55 8.56
C ILE A 12 -3.63 7.29 9.94
N VAL A 13 -2.32 7.52 10.09
CA VAL A 13 -1.61 7.32 11.36
C VAL A 13 -2.13 8.29 12.41
N SER A 14 -2.19 9.58 12.10
CA SER A 14 -2.72 10.59 13.04
C SER A 14 -4.21 10.37 13.34
N ALA A 15 -5.00 9.97 12.33
CA ALA A 15 -6.42 9.66 12.50
C ALA A 15 -6.64 8.48 13.45
N LEU A 16 -5.88 7.39 13.29
CA LEU A 16 -5.98 6.21 14.13
C LEU A 16 -5.38 6.41 15.53
N ASN A 17 -4.30 7.20 15.67
CA ASN A 17 -3.76 7.59 16.97
C ASN A 17 -4.81 8.35 17.80
N ALA A 18 -5.58 9.26 17.18
CA ALA A 18 -6.69 9.95 17.86
C ALA A 18 -7.79 8.99 18.35
N GLN A 19 -7.92 7.82 17.71
CA GLN A 19 -8.79 6.72 18.12
C GLN A 19 -8.08 5.70 19.04
N SER A 20 -6.95 6.06 19.64
CA SER A 20 -6.16 5.22 20.56
C SER A 20 -5.60 3.92 19.94
N TYR A 21 -5.40 3.88 18.62
CA TYR A 21 -4.63 2.81 17.99
C TYR A 21 -3.15 2.95 18.31
N GLN A 22 -2.49 1.83 18.57
CA GLN A 22 -1.04 1.73 18.51
C GLN A 22 -0.62 1.63 17.04
N THR A 23 0.23 2.54 16.57
CA THR A 23 0.69 2.58 15.17
C THR A 23 2.14 2.11 15.06
N THR A 24 2.38 1.09 14.23
CA THR A 24 3.73 0.54 14.00
C THR A 24 4.04 0.49 12.51
N ALA A 25 5.16 1.09 12.11
CA ALA A 25 5.76 0.86 10.80
C ALA A 25 6.77 -0.29 10.88
N ILE A 26 6.85 -1.11 9.84
CA ILE A 26 7.83 -2.18 9.71
C ILE A 26 8.46 -2.09 8.32
N HIS A 27 9.79 -2.09 8.26
CA HIS A 27 10.52 -2.23 7.00
C HIS A 27 11.73 -3.14 7.23
N PRO A 28 11.76 -4.36 6.68
CA PRO A 28 12.78 -5.35 6.97
C PRO A 28 14.08 -5.08 6.18
N TYR A 29 14.49 -3.82 6.13
CA TYR A 29 15.69 -3.34 5.46
C TYR A 29 16.11 -1.95 6.00
N ASN A 30 17.21 -1.43 5.45
CA ASN A 30 17.78 -0.14 5.82
C ASN A 30 16.76 1.01 5.74
N THR A 31 16.70 1.79 6.82
CA THR A 31 15.81 2.92 7.06
C THR A 31 16.23 4.24 6.39
N SER A 32 17.49 4.38 5.98
CA SER A 32 18.03 5.61 5.39
C SER A 32 17.45 5.90 4.01
N MET A 33 17.04 4.86 3.28
CA MET A 33 16.35 4.99 2.00
C MET A 33 15.02 5.69 2.22
N TYR A 34 14.71 6.67 1.35
CA TYR A 34 13.49 7.48 1.40
C TYR A 34 13.28 8.28 2.70
N LYS A 35 14.34 8.48 3.53
CA LYS A 35 14.24 9.19 4.81
C LYS A 35 13.11 8.67 5.69
N ARG A 36 12.91 7.34 5.73
CA ARG A 36 11.75 6.74 6.42
C ARG A 36 11.69 7.10 7.89
N GLU A 37 12.83 7.20 8.57
CA GLU A 37 12.85 7.67 9.97
C GLU A 37 12.23 9.05 10.12
N ASP A 38 12.73 10.04 9.37
CA ASP A 38 12.17 11.41 9.38
C ASP A 38 10.68 11.41 8.99
N VAL A 39 10.31 10.67 7.94
CA VAL A 39 8.93 10.64 7.41
C VAL A 39 7.98 9.99 8.40
N TYR A 40 8.32 8.83 8.96
CA TYR A 40 7.46 8.12 9.92
C TYR A 40 7.36 8.87 11.24
N GLN A 41 8.40 9.60 11.64
CA GLN A 41 8.32 10.54 12.75
C GLN A 41 7.33 11.67 12.47
N THR A 42 7.39 12.32 11.30
CA THR A 42 6.42 13.38 10.92
C THR A 42 4.99 12.85 10.78
N LEU A 43 4.79 11.62 10.30
CA LEU A 43 3.47 10.98 10.24
C LEU A 43 2.93 10.59 11.61
N GLY A 44 3.80 10.50 12.63
CA GLY A 44 3.43 10.21 14.01
C GLY A 44 3.28 8.72 14.32
N PHE A 45 4.03 7.83 13.66
CA PHE A 45 4.07 6.42 14.08
C PHE A 45 4.66 6.30 15.49
N ASP A 46 4.05 5.49 16.35
CA ASP A 46 4.56 5.25 17.69
C ASP A 46 5.85 4.42 17.69
N GLN A 47 5.96 3.49 16.74
CA GLN A 47 7.08 2.57 16.61
C GLN A 47 7.50 2.37 15.16
N PHE A 48 8.80 2.26 14.94
CA PHE A 48 9.38 1.83 13.66
C PHE A 48 10.32 0.64 13.88
N ILE A 49 9.94 -0.52 13.34
CA ILE A 49 10.74 -1.73 13.36
C ILE A 49 11.49 -1.85 12.03
N SER A 50 12.81 -2.03 12.10
CA SER A 50 13.69 -2.14 10.94
C SER A 50 14.46 -3.46 10.96
N GLU A 51 15.22 -3.77 9.91
CA GLU A 51 16.15 -4.92 9.89
C GLU A 51 17.06 -5.01 11.15
N ARG A 52 17.32 -3.88 11.83
CA ARG A 52 18.17 -3.82 13.03
C ARG A 52 17.44 -4.16 14.31
N THR A 53 16.12 -4.08 14.33
CA THR A 53 15.28 -4.23 15.52
C THR A 53 14.24 -5.33 15.41
N MET A 54 14.05 -5.92 14.22
CA MET A 54 13.21 -7.10 14.03
C MET A 54 13.75 -8.32 14.78
N THR A 55 12.84 -9.18 15.23
CA THR A 55 13.18 -10.46 15.86
C THR A 55 13.39 -11.55 14.81
N TYR A 56 12.59 -11.54 13.74
CA TYR A 56 12.62 -12.53 12.68
C TYR A 56 13.36 -11.98 11.45
N THR A 57 14.48 -12.62 11.08
CA THR A 57 15.37 -12.11 10.04
C THR A 57 15.81 -13.18 9.04
N ASP A 58 15.09 -14.31 8.96
CA ASP A 58 15.45 -15.39 8.04
C ASP A 58 15.30 -14.94 6.59
N THR A 59 16.23 -15.37 5.73
CA THR A 59 16.20 -15.19 4.28
C THR A 59 15.93 -16.52 3.57
N ILE A 60 15.67 -16.50 2.27
CA ILE A 60 15.46 -17.70 1.46
C ILE A 60 16.64 -17.89 0.50
N GLU A 61 17.37 -18.99 0.65
CA GLU A 61 18.53 -19.34 -0.18
C GLU A 61 19.54 -18.17 -0.27
N ASN A 62 19.82 -17.69 -1.48
CA ASN A 62 20.79 -16.62 -1.74
C ASN A 62 20.11 -15.23 -1.80
N ASN A 63 18.80 -15.14 -1.56
CA ASN A 63 18.10 -13.87 -1.52
C ASN A 63 18.66 -13.03 -0.34
N PRO A 64 19.17 -11.81 -0.57
CA PRO A 64 19.80 -11.01 0.47
C PRO A 64 18.79 -10.34 1.41
N TYR A 65 17.49 -10.39 1.10
CA TYR A 65 16.45 -9.73 1.85
C TYR A 65 15.78 -10.67 2.85
N ILE A 66 15.44 -10.13 4.02
CA ILE A 66 14.58 -10.80 5.00
C ILE A 66 13.28 -11.21 4.31
N SER A 67 12.87 -12.45 4.53
CA SER A 67 11.71 -13.03 3.86
C SER A 67 10.40 -12.37 4.27
N ASP A 68 9.42 -12.42 3.38
CA ASP A 68 8.06 -11.95 3.69
C ASP A 68 7.45 -12.77 4.85
N GLU A 69 7.78 -14.07 4.93
CA GLU A 69 7.38 -14.93 6.06
C GLU A 69 7.91 -14.41 7.40
N SER A 70 9.20 -14.03 7.45
CA SER A 70 9.82 -13.42 8.64
C SER A 70 9.14 -12.10 9.00
N ALA A 71 8.87 -11.25 8.00
CA ALA A 71 8.18 -9.98 8.22
C ALA A 71 6.74 -10.18 8.75
N TYR A 72 6.01 -11.18 8.24
CA TYR A 72 4.68 -11.52 8.76
C TYR A 72 4.72 -12.11 10.17
N LYS A 73 5.75 -12.87 10.54
CA LYS A 73 5.96 -13.36 11.92
C LYS A 73 6.12 -12.20 12.92
N GLU A 74 6.77 -11.11 12.51
CA GLU A 74 6.87 -9.89 13.33
C GLU A 74 5.47 -9.29 13.58
N ILE A 75 4.65 -9.16 12.53
CA ILE A 75 3.24 -8.71 12.66
C ILE A 75 2.46 -9.63 13.60
N LEU A 76 2.51 -10.94 13.39
CA LEU A 76 1.78 -11.90 14.22
C LEU A 76 2.20 -11.84 15.70
N THR A 77 3.45 -11.46 15.98
CA THR A 77 3.93 -11.28 17.35
C THR A 77 3.35 -10.02 17.98
N LEU A 78 3.33 -8.90 17.27
CA LEU A 78 2.66 -7.66 17.73
C LEU A 78 1.17 -7.89 17.98
N LEU A 79 0.50 -8.62 17.06
CA LEU A 79 -0.94 -8.86 17.15
C LEU A 79 -1.36 -9.82 18.28
N LYS A 80 -0.42 -10.50 18.94
CA LYS A 80 -0.72 -11.26 20.18
C LYS A 80 -1.04 -10.34 21.36
N GLU A 81 -0.63 -9.08 21.31
CA GLU A 81 -0.99 -8.10 22.32
C GLU A 81 -2.43 -7.60 22.10
N GLU A 82 -3.35 -7.99 22.99
CA GLU A 82 -4.79 -7.76 22.81
C GLU A 82 -5.31 -6.43 23.38
N LYS A 83 -4.49 -5.67 24.11
CA LYS A 83 -5.00 -4.56 24.95
C LYS A 83 -5.44 -3.33 24.18
N THR A 84 -4.86 -3.07 23.01
CA THR A 84 -5.12 -1.87 22.21
C THR A 84 -5.41 -2.25 20.75
N PRO A 85 -6.26 -1.47 20.05
CA PRO A 85 -6.34 -1.58 18.60
C PRO A 85 -4.98 -1.23 17.99
N GLN A 86 -4.65 -1.83 16.85
CA GLN A 86 -3.32 -1.71 16.25
C GLN A 86 -3.44 -1.44 14.76
N PHE A 87 -2.61 -0.52 14.27
CA PHE A 87 -2.37 -0.26 12.86
C PHE A 87 -0.91 -0.59 12.55
N ILE A 88 -0.71 -1.51 11.61
CA ILE A 88 0.63 -1.95 11.23
C ILE A 88 0.82 -1.71 9.73
N HIS A 89 1.84 -0.95 9.38
CA HIS A 89 2.24 -0.70 7.99
C HIS A 89 3.57 -1.40 7.71
N LEU A 90 3.51 -2.50 6.96
CA LEU A 90 4.69 -3.26 6.52
C LEU A 90 5.03 -2.93 5.06
N VAL A 91 6.28 -2.54 4.81
CA VAL A 91 6.86 -2.43 3.47
C VAL A 91 7.88 -3.55 3.31
N THR A 92 7.53 -4.59 2.55
CA THR A 92 8.37 -5.79 2.34
C THR A 92 9.56 -5.51 1.41
N MET A 93 10.47 -6.48 1.31
CA MET A 93 11.70 -6.37 0.49
C MET A 93 12.07 -7.62 -0.30
N GLN A 94 11.46 -8.79 -0.03
CA GLN A 94 11.87 -10.07 -0.62
C GLN A 94 11.92 -10.04 -2.15
N THR A 95 10.95 -9.38 -2.78
CA THR A 95 10.78 -9.29 -4.24
C THR A 95 11.61 -8.19 -4.91
N HIS A 96 12.41 -7.43 -4.16
CA HIS A 96 13.16 -6.28 -4.68
C HIS A 96 14.37 -6.71 -5.53
N MET A 97 14.79 -5.84 -6.46
CA MET A 97 16.03 -6.03 -7.24
C MET A 97 17.29 -6.05 -6.36
N PRO A 98 18.42 -6.67 -6.77
CA PRO A 98 18.64 -7.39 -8.03
C PRO A 98 17.87 -8.70 -8.09
N TYR A 99 17.37 -9.10 -9.27
CA TYR A 99 16.50 -10.27 -9.40
C TYR A 99 17.25 -11.58 -9.63
N ASN A 100 18.35 -11.57 -10.40
CA ASN A 100 19.15 -12.78 -10.62
C ASN A 100 19.86 -13.29 -9.36
N GLY A 101 20.16 -14.60 -9.38
CA GLY A 101 21.05 -15.24 -8.43
C GLY A 101 20.47 -15.41 -7.02
N LYS A 102 19.17 -15.14 -6.83
CA LYS A 102 18.49 -15.31 -5.53
C LYS A 102 18.28 -16.78 -5.17
N TYR A 103 18.11 -17.65 -6.16
CA TYR A 103 17.72 -19.04 -5.97
C TYR A 103 18.60 -19.99 -6.78
N ASP A 104 18.98 -21.11 -6.19
CA ASP A 104 19.78 -22.16 -6.84
C ASP A 104 18.93 -22.97 -7.83
N LYS A 105 17.63 -23.10 -7.54
CA LYS A 105 16.66 -23.83 -8.37
C LYS A 105 15.42 -22.99 -8.61
N LEU A 106 15.04 -22.89 -9.88
CA LEU A 106 13.85 -22.18 -10.32
C LEU A 106 12.78 -23.19 -10.71
N SER A 107 11.60 -23.08 -10.11
CA SER A 107 10.44 -23.93 -10.42
C SER A 107 9.57 -23.33 -11.55
N TYR A 108 9.85 -22.09 -11.93
CA TYR A 108 9.10 -21.31 -12.89
C TYR A 108 9.99 -20.92 -14.06
N SER A 109 9.51 -21.14 -15.28
CA SER A 109 10.15 -20.71 -16.51
C SER A 109 9.39 -19.55 -17.13
N ALA A 110 10.08 -18.64 -17.80
CA ALA A 110 9.47 -17.51 -18.49
C ALA A 110 9.95 -17.41 -19.93
N GLU A 111 9.09 -16.88 -20.80
CA GLU A 111 9.47 -16.53 -22.17
C GLU A 111 9.19 -15.04 -22.39
N ILE A 112 10.24 -14.31 -22.75
CA ILE A 112 10.15 -12.88 -23.08
C ILE A 112 10.45 -12.73 -24.57
N SER A 113 9.63 -11.97 -25.29
CA SER A 113 9.65 -11.93 -26.77
C SER A 113 10.99 -11.46 -27.37
N ASP A 114 11.76 -10.66 -26.64
CA ASP A 114 13.10 -10.19 -27.04
C ASP A 114 14.23 -10.91 -26.28
N GLY A 115 13.89 -11.89 -25.43
CA GLY A 115 14.80 -12.66 -24.60
C GLY A 115 15.47 -11.88 -23.46
N SER A 116 15.18 -10.58 -23.30
CA SER A 116 15.81 -9.74 -22.29
C SER A 116 15.23 -10.01 -20.91
N GLY A 117 16.09 -10.12 -19.88
CA GLY A 117 15.64 -10.29 -18.50
C GLY A 117 14.95 -11.61 -18.17
N THR A 118 15.04 -12.65 -19.02
CA THR A 118 14.33 -13.93 -18.78
C THR A 118 14.69 -14.55 -17.43
N LEU A 119 15.99 -14.67 -17.12
CA LEU A 119 16.43 -15.24 -15.85
C LEU A 119 16.02 -14.39 -14.64
N ASP A 120 16.03 -13.06 -14.80
CA ASP A 120 15.55 -12.12 -13.77
C ASP A 120 14.05 -12.33 -13.52
N LEU A 121 13.26 -12.50 -14.58
CA LEU A 121 11.82 -12.78 -14.49
C LEU A 121 11.56 -14.15 -13.85
N GLU A 122 12.31 -15.19 -14.19
CA GLU A 122 12.17 -16.52 -13.58
C GLU A 122 12.46 -16.50 -12.08
N ASN A 123 13.51 -15.78 -11.64
CA ASN A 123 13.78 -15.56 -10.22
C ASN A 123 12.65 -14.75 -9.55
N TYR A 124 12.14 -13.71 -10.22
CA TYR A 124 11.02 -12.93 -9.71
C TYR A 124 9.73 -13.77 -9.58
N LEU A 125 9.44 -14.66 -10.52
CA LEU A 125 8.31 -15.59 -10.41
C LEU A 125 8.48 -16.55 -9.23
N GLN A 126 9.70 -17.00 -8.97
CA GLN A 126 10.04 -17.80 -7.79
C GLN A 126 9.83 -17.00 -6.49
N ASP A 127 10.27 -15.73 -6.44
CA ASP A 127 9.99 -14.79 -5.34
C ASP A 127 8.48 -14.66 -5.08
N ILE A 128 7.69 -14.40 -6.13
CA ILE A 128 6.23 -14.25 -6.04
C ILE A 128 5.57 -15.52 -5.50
N SER A 129 6.05 -16.70 -5.88
CA SER A 129 5.55 -17.96 -5.33
C SER A 129 5.79 -18.09 -3.82
N TYR A 130 6.99 -17.75 -3.35
CA TYR A 130 7.32 -17.73 -1.93
C TYR A 130 6.49 -16.69 -1.17
N SER A 131 6.41 -15.45 -1.68
CA SER A 131 5.59 -14.37 -1.11
C SER A 131 4.10 -14.74 -1.05
N SER A 132 3.56 -15.37 -2.10
CA SER A 132 2.17 -15.83 -2.15
C SER A 132 1.89 -16.91 -1.10
N THR A 133 2.83 -17.86 -0.94
CA THR A 133 2.74 -18.90 0.09
C THR A 133 2.76 -18.30 1.50
N ALA A 134 3.69 -17.37 1.76
CA ALA A 134 3.79 -16.67 3.03
C ALA A 134 2.53 -15.86 3.35
N LEU A 135 1.97 -15.13 2.37
CA LEU A 135 0.74 -14.37 2.53
C LEU A 135 -0.46 -15.27 2.84
N LYS A 136 -0.57 -16.42 2.16
CA LYS A 136 -1.61 -17.41 2.46
C LYS A 136 -1.51 -17.88 3.91
N GLN A 137 -0.33 -18.32 4.35
CA GLN A 137 -0.10 -18.76 5.73
C GLN A 137 -0.40 -17.65 6.73
N PHE A 138 0.04 -16.41 6.47
CA PHE A 138 -0.24 -15.26 7.30
C PHE A 138 -1.76 -15.02 7.46
N THR A 139 -2.53 -15.02 6.37
CA THR A 139 -3.98 -14.85 6.45
C THR A 139 -4.69 -16.03 7.13
N GLU A 140 -4.16 -17.24 7.06
CA GLU A 140 -4.64 -18.41 7.82
C GLU A 140 -4.41 -18.24 9.32
N GLU A 141 -3.22 -17.81 9.73
CA GLU A 141 -2.89 -17.50 11.13
C GLU A 141 -3.77 -16.37 11.69
N LEU A 142 -4.02 -15.31 10.90
CA LEU A 142 -4.90 -14.22 11.31
C LEU A 142 -6.34 -14.69 11.63
N LYS A 143 -6.84 -15.74 10.98
CA LYS A 143 -8.18 -16.29 11.27
C LYS A 143 -8.24 -16.92 12.67
N ASN A 144 -7.12 -17.46 13.14
CA ASN A 144 -6.99 -18.13 14.44
C ASN A 144 -6.88 -17.13 15.60
N LEU A 145 -6.59 -15.85 15.32
CA LEU A 145 -6.54 -14.82 16.35
C LEU A 145 -7.96 -14.48 16.86
N SER A 146 -8.05 -14.19 18.16
CA SER A 146 -9.26 -13.68 18.82
C SER A 146 -9.70 -12.33 18.22
N ARG A 147 -8.74 -11.44 17.96
CA ARG A 147 -8.97 -10.11 17.40
C ARG A 147 -9.35 -10.17 15.92
N ARG A 148 -10.35 -9.38 15.53
CA ARG A 148 -10.64 -9.13 14.11
C ARG A 148 -9.52 -8.29 13.51
N THR A 149 -8.87 -8.82 12.48
CA THR A 149 -7.83 -8.14 11.71
C THR A 149 -8.30 -7.94 10.28
N LEU A 150 -8.08 -6.72 9.78
CA LEU A 150 -8.30 -6.31 8.40
C LEU A 150 -6.92 -6.16 7.75
N VAL A 151 -6.76 -6.64 6.52
CA VAL A 151 -5.52 -6.55 5.76
C VAL A 151 -5.83 -5.93 4.41
N VAL A 152 -5.07 -4.89 4.05
CA VAL A 152 -4.97 -4.41 2.69
C VAL A 152 -3.57 -4.75 2.22
N PHE A 153 -3.46 -5.58 1.19
CA PHE A 153 -2.18 -5.98 0.58
C PHE A 153 -2.21 -5.50 -0.87
N TRP A 154 -1.16 -4.84 -1.33
CA TRP A 154 -1.05 -4.34 -2.69
C TRP A 154 0.40 -4.33 -3.17
N GLY A 155 0.61 -4.45 -4.48
CA GLY A 155 1.90 -4.18 -5.11
C GLY A 155 2.15 -2.69 -5.25
N ASP A 156 3.33 -2.21 -4.92
CA ASP A 156 3.70 -0.79 -5.01
C ASP A 156 4.00 -0.36 -6.46
N HIS A 157 4.68 -1.21 -7.24
CA HIS A 157 4.90 -1.03 -8.68
C HIS A 157 5.30 -2.35 -9.37
N LEU A 158 5.29 -2.36 -10.71
CA LEU A 158 5.86 -3.48 -11.48
C LEU A 158 7.39 -3.56 -11.30
N PRO A 159 7.99 -4.77 -11.36
CA PRO A 159 9.43 -4.91 -11.26
C PRO A 159 10.11 -4.29 -12.49
N GLY A 160 11.25 -3.64 -12.28
CA GLY A 160 12.08 -3.04 -13.34
C GLY A 160 12.83 -4.07 -14.22
N ILE A 161 12.18 -5.17 -14.59
CA ILE A 161 12.74 -6.27 -15.41
C ILE A 161 12.45 -6.05 -16.91
N TYR A 162 11.34 -5.38 -17.23
CA TYR A 162 10.85 -5.26 -18.60
C TYR A 162 11.67 -4.23 -19.41
N SER A 163 12.19 -4.63 -20.57
CA SER A 163 12.94 -3.75 -21.48
C SER A 163 12.06 -2.64 -22.08
N ASP A 164 12.68 -1.58 -22.60
CA ASP A 164 11.99 -0.55 -23.38
C ASP A 164 11.19 -1.12 -24.57
N THR A 165 11.67 -2.23 -25.15
CA THR A 165 10.97 -2.91 -26.26
C THR A 165 9.69 -3.60 -25.78
N ILE A 166 9.71 -4.20 -24.59
CA ILE A 166 8.52 -4.78 -23.96
C ILE A 166 7.57 -3.66 -23.52
N GLN A 167 8.08 -2.62 -22.87
CA GLN A 167 7.28 -1.49 -22.42
C GLN A 167 6.57 -0.80 -23.60
N ALA A 168 7.26 -0.56 -24.72
CA ALA A 168 6.67 0.08 -25.91
C ALA A 168 5.57 -0.74 -26.61
N LYS A 169 5.46 -2.05 -26.31
CA LYS A 169 4.41 -2.94 -26.84
C LYS A 169 3.17 -3.02 -25.94
N ASN A 170 3.22 -2.44 -24.75
CA ASN A 170 2.14 -2.49 -23.78
C ASN A 170 1.57 -1.09 -23.56
N ASP A 171 0.29 -1.03 -23.22
CA ASP A 171 -0.35 0.23 -22.91
C ASP A 171 0.16 0.78 -21.57
N LYS A 172 0.13 2.11 -21.42
CA LYS A 172 0.66 2.80 -20.24
C LYS A 172 -0.03 2.33 -18.94
N GLN A 173 -1.33 2.08 -18.96
CA GLN A 173 -2.05 1.55 -17.80
C GLN A 173 -1.55 0.15 -17.38
N THR A 174 -1.27 -0.74 -18.33
CA THR A 174 -0.79 -2.11 -18.02
C THR A 174 0.56 -2.08 -17.30
N LEU A 175 1.39 -1.08 -17.61
CA LEU A 175 2.68 -0.90 -16.96
C LEU A 175 2.59 -0.31 -15.55
N HIS A 176 1.41 0.18 -15.15
CA HIS A 176 1.17 0.94 -13.92
C HIS A 176 0.08 0.30 -13.03
N GLU A 177 -0.59 -0.75 -13.48
CA GLU A 177 -1.56 -1.52 -12.71
C GLU A 177 -0.86 -2.64 -11.91
N THR A 178 -1.08 -2.66 -10.59
CA THR A 178 -0.64 -3.72 -9.69
C THR A 178 -1.83 -4.36 -8.98
N GLN A 179 -1.64 -5.60 -8.51
CA GLN A 179 -2.69 -6.33 -7.80
C GLN A 179 -2.83 -5.85 -6.36
N PHE A 180 -4.06 -5.84 -5.87
CA PHE A 180 -4.36 -5.67 -4.45
C PHE A 180 -5.42 -6.69 -3.99
N LEU A 181 -5.50 -6.89 -2.68
CA LEU A 181 -6.58 -7.61 -2.03
C LEU A 181 -6.92 -6.97 -0.69
N MET A 182 -8.20 -7.04 -0.34
CA MET A 182 -8.71 -6.71 0.98
C MET A 182 -9.19 -7.99 1.65
N PHE A 183 -8.71 -8.24 2.87
CA PHE A 183 -8.99 -9.44 3.63
C PHE A 183 -9.51 -9.10 5.03
N ASP A 184 -10.53 -9.82 5.48
CA ASP A 184 -11.02 -9.77 6.85
C ASP A 184 -10.97 -11.16 7.46
N SER A 185 -10.19 -11.30 8.52
CA SER A 185 -10.06 -12.53 9.32
C SER A 185 -11.39 -13.12 9.80
N LYS A 186 -12.46 -12.33 9.89
CA LYS A 186 -13.81 -12.77 10.29
C LYS A 186 -14.81 -12.79 9.13
N GLY A 187 -14.38 -12.47 7.90
CA GLY A 187 -15.20 -12.54 6.69
C GLY A 187 -16.40 -11.60 6.68
N LYS A 188 -16.31 -10.44 7.37
CA LYS A 188 -17.42 -9.48 7.52
C LYS A 188 -17.31 -8.23 6.66
N LEU A 189 -16.26 -8.08 5.84
CA LEU A 189 -16.20 -6.96 4.88
C LEU A 189 -17.37 -7.05 3.90
N GLU A 190 -18.15 -5.98 3.83
CA GLU A 190 -19.25 -5.82 2.89
C GLU A 190 -18.67 -5.42 1.52
N LYS A 191 -19.23 -5.91 0.40
CA LYS A 191 -18.69 -5.82 -0.98
C LYS A 191 -17.63 -6.89 -1.37
N GLN A 192 -17.76 -8.14 -0.90
CA GLN A 192 -16.90 -9.29 -1.33
C GLN A 192 -16.94 -9.63 -2.83
N THR A 193 -17.70 -8.90 -3.67
CA THR A 193 -18.11 -9.34 -5.01
C THR A 193 -17.55 -8.55 -6.19
N THR A 194 -16.69 -7.54 -5.99
CA THR A 194 -16.02 -6.90 -7.14
C THR A 194 -14.70 -7.62 -7.43
N GLN A 195 -14.78 -8.76 -8.11
CA GLN A 195 -13.63 -9.24 -8.87
C GLN A 195 -13.27 -8.14 -9.89
N ASP A 196 -11.98 -7.84 -10.02
CA ASP A 196 -11.43 -6.90 -11.01
C ASP A 196 -11.72 -5.40 -10.78
N ALA A 197 -11.86 -4.96 -9.53
CA ALA A 197 -11.93 -3.53 -9.21
C ALA A 197 -10.60 -2.81 -9.56
N ILE A 198 -10.69 -1.65 -10.20
CA ILE A 198 -9.57 -0.74 -10.46
C ILE A 198 -9.74 0.47 -9.54
N THR A 199 -8.78 0.70 -8.64
CA THR A 199 -8.79 1.79 -7.67
C THR A 199 -7.38 2.32 -7.43
N SER A 200 -7.26 3.58 -7.00
CA SER A 200 -5.98 4.12 -6.53
C SER A 200 -5.73 3.79 -5.05
N PRO A 201 -4.49 3.44 -4.64
CA PRO A 201 -4.21 3.02 -3.26
C PRO A 201 -4.57 4.03 -2.16
N PHE A 202 -4.63 5.33 -2.47
CA PHE A 202 -5.01 6.35 -1.50
C PHE A 202 -6.49 6.30 -1.09
N TYR A 203 -7.35 5.57 -1.81
CA TYR A 203 -8.74 5.32 -1.40
C TYR A 203 -8.88 4.17 -0.40
N PHE A 204 -7.87 3.31 -0.22
CA PHE A 204 -7.99 2.11 0.63
C PHE A 204 -8.40 2.43 2.07
N ALA A 205 -7.85 3.49 2.65
CA ALA A 205 -8.19 3.92 4.00
C ALA A 205 -9.67 4.31 4.13
N ALA A 206 -10.15 5.16 3.22
CA ALA A 206 -11.52 5.66 3.22
C ALA A 206 -12.52 4.50 3.02
N ASN A 207 -12.26 3.65 2.03
CA ASN A 207 -13.05 2.45 1.75
C ASN A 207 -13.12 1.51 2.95
N LEU A 208 -11.99 1.24 3.61
CA LEU A 208 -11.98 0.34 4.75
C LEU A 208 -12.75 0.91 5.94
N MET A 209 -12.64 2.23 6.19
CA MET A 209 -13.42 2.90 7.23
C MET A 209 -14.92 2.84 6.93
N GLU A 210 -15.35 3.11 5.69
CA GLU A 210 -16.75 2.98 5.25
C GLU A 210 -17.26 1.55 5.43
N GLN A 211 -16.57 0.56 4.84
CA GLN A 211 -16.98 -0.86 4.84
C GLN A 211 -16.99 -1.50 6.24
N THR A 212 -16.36 -0.85 7.22
CA THR A 212 -16.34 -1.34 8.61
C THR A 212 -17.07 -0.45 9.60
N ASN A 213 -17.81 0.55 9.10
CA ASN A 213 -18.56 1.51 9.90
C ASN A 213 -17.70 2.19 10.98
N GLN A 214 -16.46 2.52 10.64
CA GLN A 214 -15.58 3.33 11.50
C GLN A 214 -15.88 4.82 11.30
N THR A 215 -15.65 5.63 12.34
CA THR A 215 -15.74 7.08 12.23
C THR A 215 -14.77 7.60 11.17
N THR A 216 -15.25 8.47 10.29
CA THR A 216 -14.44 9.10 9.24
C THR A 216 -14.13 10.56 9.62
N ASN A 217 -13.54 11.33 8.70
CA ASN A 217 -13.38 12.78 8.79
C ASN A 217 -13.73 13.42 7.44
N GLY A 218 -13.68 14.76 7.36
CA GLY A 218 -13.99 15.49 6.12
C GLY A 218 -13.15 15.06 4.93
N PHE A 219 -11.85 14.78 5.14
CA PHE A 219 -10.96 14.31 4.09
C PHE A 219 -11.35 12.93 3.53
N TYR A 220 -11.66 11.97 4.40
CA TYR A 220 -12.09 10.64 3.94
C TYR A 220 -13.46 10.68 3.24
N GLN A 221 -14.37 11.57 3.66
CA GLN A 221 -15.64 11.79 2.96
C GLN A 221 -15.44 12.41 1.57
N LEU A 222 -14.49 13.34 1.44
CA LEU A 222 -14.08 13.89 0.14
C LEU A 222 -13.50 12.79 -0.76
N LEU A 223 -12.66 11.89 -0.22
CA LEU A 223 -12.11 10.76 -0.98
C LEU A 223 -13.20 9.79 -1.45
N LEU A 224 -14.15 9.42 -0.58
CA LEU A 224 -15.28 8.55 -0.97
C LEU A 224 -16.15 9.20 -2.07
N SER A 225 -16.36 10.52 -1.99
CA SER A 225 -17.10 11.26 -3.01
C SER A 225 -16.33 11.32 -4.34
N LEU A 226 -15.01 11.56 -4.29
CA LEU A 226 -14.16 11.58 -5.47
C LEU A 226 -14.08 10.21 -6.15
N GLU A 227 -14.01 9.12 -5.38
CA GLU A 227 -13.91 7.76 -5.92
C GLU A 227 -15.12 7.38 -6.77
N GLN A 228 -16.32 7.91 -6.49
CA GLN A 228 -17.50 7.69 -7.33
C GLN A 228 -17.34 8.28 -8.74
N GLU A 229 -16.60 9.38 -8.87
CA GLU A 229 -16.42 10.11 -10.12
C GLU A 229 -15.10 9.75 -10.84
N LEU A 230 -14.09 9.38 -10.05
CA LEU A 230 -12.76 9.02 -10.51
C LEU A 230 -12.15 7.90 -9.64
N PRO A 231 -12.54 6.63 -9.89
CA PRO A 231 -12.12 5.49 -9.08
C PRO A 231 -10.60 5.25 -9.04
N ALA A 232 -9.90 5.53 -10.14
CA ALA A 232 -8.45 5.46 -10.19
C ALA A 232 -7.89 6.51 -11.13
N PHE A 233 -6.77 7.12 -10.74
CA PHE A 233 -6.03 8.00 -11.62
C PHE A 233 -4.58 8.20 -11.21
N GLU A 234 -3.79 8.61 -12.19
CA GLU A 234 -2.49 9.22 -12.04
C GLU A 234 -2.24 10.20 -13.20
N ARG A 235 -1.02 10.69 -13.35
CA ARG A 235 -0.69 11.66 -14.40
C ARG A 235 -0.91 11.07 -15.80
N GLU A 236 -1.89 11.62 -16.51
CA GLU A 236 -2.35 11.23 -17.85
C GLU A 236 -3.03 9.85 -17.92
N LEU A 237 -3.50 9.30 -16.81
CA LEU A 237 -4.30 8.08 -16.76
C LEU A 237 -5.48 8.32 -15.83
N TYR A 238 -6.69 8.37 -16.37
CA TYR A 238 -7.92 8.60 -15.62
C TYR A 238 -8.89 7.47 -15.93
N TYR A 239 -9.23 6.66 -14.93
CA TYR A 239 -10.16 5.55 -15.08
C TYR A 239 -11.57 6.03 -14.76
N GLN A 240 -12.47 6.02 -15.74
CA GLN A 240 -13.87 6.43 -15.60
C GLN A 240 -14.75 5.54 -16.47
N ASN A 241 -15.96 5.19 -16.00
CA ASN A 241 -16.93 4.40 -16.77
C ASN A 241 -16.37 3.08 -17.37
N GLY A 242 -15.42 2.44 -16.67
CA GLY A 242 -14.80 1.19 -17.13
C GLY A 242 -13.68 1.36 -18.17
N GLN A 243 -13.23 2.59 -18.45
CA GLN A 243 -12.24 2.89 -19.49
C GLN A 243 -11.17 3.88 -18.98
N TRP A 244 -9.98 3.79 -19.59
CA TRP A 244 -8.88 4.71 -19.36
C TRP A 244 -8.90 5.87 -20.35
N TYR A 245 -8.75 7.10 -19.84
CA TYR A 245 -8.63 8.33 -20.61
C TYR A 245 -7.32 9.04 -20.30
N LYS A 246 -6.80 9.78 -21.27
CA LYS A 246 -5.62 10.63 -21.09
C LYS A 246 -5.89 11.86 -20.22
N GLU A 247 -7.13 12.34 -20.24
CA GLU A 247 -7.61 13.50 -19.49
C GLU A 247 -8.93 13.13 -18.81
N ALA A 248 -9.17 13.66 -17.62
CA ALA A 248 -10.42 13.44 -16.91
C ALA A 248 -11.59 14.10 -17.65
N GLN A 249 -12.73 13.41 -17.69
CA GLN A 249 -13.95 13.93 -18.26
C GLN A 249 -14.93 14.23 -17.13
N PHE A 250 -15.19 15.51 -16.90
CA PHE A 250 -16.05 15.97 -15.80
C PHE A 250 -17.19 16.85 -16.30
N ASN A 251 -18.38 16.64 -15.73
CA ASN A 251 -19.40 17.66 -15.67
C ASN A 251 -19.06 18.69 -14.56
N ARG A 252 -19.90 19.71 -14.40
CA ARG A 252 -19.63 20.77 -13.42
C ARG A 252 -19.49 20.28 -11.97
N SER A 253 -20.38 19.41 -11.50
CA SER A 253 -20.32 18.94 -10.11
C SER A 253 -19.12 18.02 -9.86
N GLN A 254 -18.77 17.19 -10.84
CA GLN A 254 -17.58 16.34 -10.78
C GLN A 254 -16.29 17.17 -10.74
N GLN A 255 -16.24 18.25 -11.55
CA GLN A 255 -15.12 19.17 -11.55
C GLN A 255 -14.97 19.87 -10.19
N GLU A 256 -16.07 20.29 -9.57
CA GLU A 256 -16.07 20.92 -8.25
C GLU A 256 -15.43 19.98 -7.19
N ILE A 257 -15.79 18.69 -7.15
CA ILE A 257 -15.20 17.70 -6.23
C ILE A 257 -13.69 17.51 -6.50
N TYR A 258 -13.30 17.42 -7.77
CA TYR A 258 -11.89 17.25 -8.12
C TYR A 258 -11.05 18.49 -7.75
N ASP A 259 -11.59 19.69 -7.98
CA ASP A 259 -10.94 20.95 -7.62
C ASP A 259 -10.78 21.08 -6.08
N GLU A 260 -11.81 20.67 -5.32
CA GLU A 260 -11.73 20.60 -3.84
C GLU A 260 -10.62 19.66 -3.38
N TYR A 261 -10.54 18.45 -3.95
CA TYR A 261 -9.45 17.52 -3.67
C TYR A 261 -8.07 18.12 -3.97
N GLN A 262 -7.89 18.74 -5.13
CA GLN A 262 -6.63 19.38 -5.51
C GLN A 262 -6.26 20.52 -4.56
N LEU A 263 -7.24 21.33 -4.14
CA LEU A 263 -7.04 22.43 -3.22
C LEU A 263 -6.62 21.95 -1.83
N ILE A 264 -7.27 20.90 -1.30
CA ILE A 264 -6.90 20.29 -0.02
C ILE A 264 -5.50 19.69 -0.08
N GLN A 265 -5.16 18.97 -1.16
CA GLN A 265 -3.82 18.44 -1.37
C GLN A 265 -2.79 19.58 -1.39
N TYR A 266 -3.03 20.63 -2.17
CA TYR A 266 -2.15 21.79 -2.24
C TYR A 266 -1.97 22.47 -0.88
N ASP A 267 -3.08 22.74 -0.17
CA ASP A 267 -3.06 23.41 1.12
C ASP A 267 -2.21 22.67 2.16
N ILE A 268 -2.33 21.35 2.20
CA ILE A 268 -1.59 20.51 3.14
C ILE A 268 -0.10 20.40 2.79
N VAL A 269 0.26 20.21 1.51
CA VAL A 269 1.66 19.92 1.13
C VAL A 269 2.50 21.15 0.81
N ALA A 270 1.89 22.23 0.33
CA ALA A 270 2.59 23.41 -0.19
C ALA A 270 1.96 24.76 0.22
N GLY A 271 0.73 24.73 0.73
CA GLY A 271 -0.01 25.90 1.16
C GLY A 271 0.25 26.28 2.61
N LYS A 272 -0.82 26.69 3.32
CA LYS A 272 -0.74 27.23 4.69
C LYS A 272 -1.40 26.33 5.72
N GLN A 273 -1.83 25.13 5.32
CA GLN A 273 -2.49 24.14 6.17
C GLN A 273 -3.74 24.70 6.86
N TYR A 274 -4.54 25.50 6.15
CA TYR A 274 -5.82 26.01 6.67
C TYR A 274 -6.80 24.88 6.98
N SER A 275 -6.87 23.88 6.11
CA SER A 275 -7.72 22.70 6.29
C SER A 275 -7.36 21.90 7.55
N LEU A 276 -6.07 21.88 7.92
CA LEU A 276 -5.63 21.29 9.18
C LEU A 276 -6.10 22.12 10.39
N ALA A 277 -5.96 23.44 10.33
CA ALA A 277 -6.33 24.35 11.42
C ALA A 277 -7.85 24.41 11.69
N GLU A 278 -8.67 24.18 10.66
CA GLU A 278 -10.14 24.13 10.76
C GLU A 278 -10.68 22.74 11.15
N GLY A 279 -9.81 21.77 11.45
CA GLY A 279 -10.22 20.44 11.91
C GLY A 279 -10.75 19.50 10.81
N PHE A 280 -10.49 19.77 9.52
CA PHE A 280 -11.01 18.97 8.40
C PHE A 280 -10.55 17.49 8.41
N PHE A 281 -9.42 17.23 9.07
CA PHE A 281 -8.83 15.89 9.22
C PHE A 281 -9.14 15.23 10.57
N GLU A 282 -9.86 15.91 11.45
CA GLU A 282 -10.23 15.40 12.77
C GLU A 282 -11.52 14.56 12.68
N HIS A 283 -11.63 13.57 13.56
CA HIS A 283 -12.87 12.80 13.69
C HIS A 283 -13.92 13.63 14.43
N GLU A 284 -15.18 13.56 13.98
CA GLU A 284 -16.34 14.11 14.71
C GLU A 284 -16.67 13.30 15.97
#